data_AF-K7ZEX3-F1
#
_entry.id   AF-K7ZEX3-F1
#
_cell.length_a   1.000
_cell.length_b   1.000
_cell.length_c   1.000
_cell.angle_alpha   90.00
_cell.angle_beta   90.00
_cell.angle_gamma   90.00
#
_symmetry.space_group_name_H-M   'P 1'
#
loop_
_entity.id
_entity.type
_entity.pdbx_description
1 polymer ?
#
loop_
_entity_poly.entity_id
_entity_poly.type
_entity_poly.pdbx_seq_one_letter_code
_entity_poly.pdbx_strand_id
1 'polypeptide(L)'
;MHAEEIDTDLDSDLDNEKEVKKSAFDVDVDEEQETALLASLSDNLLMEGEEDDLNLDDVENILELQDTNFPKFTLAKNKARFLRMVSWYRGKEEWIEVAPLSGVTKLFKTQTKELEGIRSSKLDYEMELETGTLTPSQRSYRRDELKMCKVQEKMAVHLISKLQVKIKSGRR
;
A
#
# COMPACT_ATOMS: atom_id res chain seq x y z
N MET A 1 -58.39 32.34 -50.58
CA MET A 1 -58.55 33.74 -50.14
C MET A 1 -57.90 33.77 -48.76
N HIS A 2 -56.73 34.38 -48.55
CA HIS A 2 -56.37 35.80 -48.76
C HIS A 2 -57.42 36.73 -48.09
N ALA A 3 -57.12 37.67 -47.20
CA ALA A 3 -55.87 38.05 -46.50
C ALA A 3 -56.26 38.98 -45.29
N GLU A 4 -55.49 39.89 -44.66
CA GLU A 4 -54.11 40.48 -44.75
C GLU A 4 -53.78 41.00 -43.28
N GLU A 5 -52.54 41.06 -42.79
CA GLU A 5 -51.67 42.28 -42.56
C GLU A 5 -52.26 43.40 -41.62
N ILE A 6 -51.54 44.15 -40.75
CA ILE A 6 -50.09 44.28 -40.38
C ILE A 6 -49.92 45.06 -39.02
N ASP A 7 -48.78 44.88 -38.29
CA ASP A 7 -48.12 45.75 -37.25
C ASP A 7 -48.93 46.44 -36.10
N THR A 8 -48.41 46.99 -34.98
CA THR A 8 -47.14 46.98 -34.17
C THR A 8 -47.54 47.37 -32.70
N ASP A 9 -46.75 47.61 -31.64
CA ASP A 9 -45.31 47.73 -31.24
C ASP A 9 -45.24 47.22 -29.76
N LEU A 10 -44.25 46.47 -29.27
CA LEU A 10 -42.84 46.75 -28.90
C LEU A 10 -42.60 47.27 -27.45
N ASP A 11 -42.06 46.34 -26.63
CA ASP A 11 -41.14 46.46 -25.47
C ASP A 11 -41.56 46.85 -24.03
N SER A 12 -40.68 46.36 -23.13
CA SER A 12 -40.40 46.78 -21.75
C SER A 12 -41.46 46.55 -20.66
N ASP A 13 -41.47 45.33 -20.10
CA ASP A 13 -41.87 45.12 -18.70
C ASP A 13 -41.12 43.91 -18.09
N LEU A 14 -40.19 44.18 -17.16
CA LEU A 14 -39.73 43.34 -16.03
C LEU A 14 -38.34 43.76 -15.53
N ASP A 15 -38.31 44.48 -14.42
CA ASP A 15 -37.12 44.59 -13.57
C ASP A 15 -36.69 43.21 -13.06
N ASN A 16 -35.38 42.94 -13.07
CA ASN A 16 -34.80 41.87 -12.26
C ASN A 16 -33.35 42.22 -11.89
N GLU A 17 -33.08 42.31 -10.59
CA GLU A 17 -31.79 42.79 -10.07
C GLU A 17 -30.66 41.79 -10.40
N LYS A 18 -29.66 42.28 -11.14
CA LYS A 18 -28.61 41.42 -11.68
C LYS A 18 -27.49 41.18 -10.66
N GLU A 19 -27.75 40.34 -9.67
CA GLU A 19 -26.71 39.84 -8.74
C GLU A 19 -25.53 39.24 -9.53
N VAL A 20 -24.43 39.98 -9.60
CA VAL A 20 -23.17 39.49 -10.19
C VAL A 20 -22.53 38.53 -9.19
N LYS A 21 -22.87 37.25 -9.31
CA LYS A 21 -22.19 36.15 -8.61
C LYS A 21 -20.74 36.08 -9.07
N LYS A 22 -19.85 36.79 -8.37
CA LYS A 22 -18.41 36.65 -8.53
C LYS A 22 -18.02 35.19 -8.34
N SER A 23 -17.15 34.69 -9.21
CA SER A 23 -16.60 33.35 -9.10
C SER A 23 -15.77 33.24 -7.81
N ALA A 24 -15.94 32.16 -7.05
CA ALA A 24 -15.08 31.86 -5.89
C ALA A 24 -13.66 31.41 -6.28
N PHE A 25 -13.31 31.52 -7.57
CA PHE A 25 -12.02 31.23 -8.17
C PHE A 25 -11.27 32.51 -8.60
N ASP A 26 -11.89 33.67 -8.45
CA ASP A 26 -11.39 34.99 -8.90
C ASP A 26 -10.87 35.78 -7.68
N VAL A 27 -9.96 35.15 -6.95
CA VAL A 27 -9.23 35.71 -5.79
C VAL A 27 -7.76 35.78 -6.19
N ASP A 28 -7.21 37.00 -6.28
CA ASP A 28 -5.78 37.21 -6.43
C ASP A 28 -5.05 36.66 -5.20
N VAL A 29 -4.47 35.46 -5.33
CA VAL A 29 -3.53 34.89 -4.36
C VAL A 29 -2.14 35.30 -4.79
N ASP A 30 -1.39 35.98 -3.92
CA ASP A 30 -0.02 36.39 -4.23
C ASP A 30 0.85 35.17 -4.61
N GLU A 31 1.76 35.31 -5.58
CA GLU A 31 2.70 34.24 -5.95
C GLU A 31 3.55 33.79 -4.74
N GLU A 32 3.83 34.69 -3.79
CA GLU A 32 4.48 34.37 -2.51
C GLU A 32 3.60 33.51 -1.58
N GLN A 33 2.27 33.68 -1.62
CA GLN A 33 1.33 32.83 -0.88
C GLN A 33 1.10 31.47 -1.57
N GLU A 34 1.00 31.44 -2.91
CA GLU A 34 0.91 30.16 -3.64
C GLU A 34 2.20 29.34 -3.47
N THR A 35 3.38 29.96 -3.58
CA THR A 35 4.65 29.27 -3.33
C THR A 35 4.83 28.89 -1.87
N ALA A 36 4.37 29.67 -0.89
CA ALA A 36 4.38 29.28 0.52
C ALA A 36 3.39 28.14 0.83
N LEU A 37 2.22 28.08 0.18
CA LEU A 37 1.29 26.97 0.27
C LEU A 37 1.84 25.72 -0.40
N LEU A 38 2.41 25.83 -1.60
CA LEU A 38 3.05 24.71 -2.30
C LEU A 38 4.27 24.20 -1.52
N ALA A 39 5.08 25.09 -0.94
CA ALA A 39 6.21 24.75 -0.09
C ALA A 39 5.76 24.11 1.24
N SER A 40 4.71 24.60 1.90
CA SER A 40 4.22 23.99 3.15
C SER A 40 3.44 22.70 2.94
N LEU A 41 2.76 22.50 1.80
CA LEU A 41 2.29 21.18 1.38
C LEU A 41 3.47 20.25 1.05
N SER A 42 4.53 20.75 0.39
CA SER A 42 5.75 19.98 0.13
C SER A 42 6.47 19.59 1.41
N ASP A 43 6.55 20.47 2.39
CA ASP A 43 7.24 20.25 3.67
C ASP A 43 6.47 19.25 4.54
N ASN A 44 5.13 19.37 4.62
CA ASN A 44 4.28 18.34 5.26
C ASN A 44 4.33 17.00 4.51
N LEU A 45 4.48 16.99 3.17
CA LEU A 45 4.63 15.78 2.37
C LEU A 45 6.02 15.13 2.52
N LEU A 46 7.06 15.93 2.81
CA LEU A 46 8.40 15.45 3.14
C LEU A 46 8.52 14.98 4.61
N MET A 47 7.69 15.53 5.52
CA MET A 47 7.53 15.02 6.89
C MET A 47 6.53 13.84 7.03
N GLU A 48 6.02 13.24 5.94
CA GLU A 48 5.20 12.01 6.01
C GLU A 48 6.02 10.75 6.38
N GLY A 49 6.54 10.71 7.61
CA GLY A 49 6.95 9.50 8.31
C GLY A 49 8.46 9.37 8.55
N GLU A 50 8.98 10.06 9.56
CA GLU A 50 10.30 9.78 10.14
C GLU A 50 10.34 8.35 10.73
N GLU A 51 10.85 7.42 9.92
CA GLU A 51 11.92 6.47 10.25
C GLU A 51 11.93 5.79 11.63
N ASP A 52 10.78 5.33 12.10
CA ASP A 52 10.68 4.19 13.04
C ASP A 52 10.26 2.92 12.27
N ASP A 53 10.84 2.76 11.08
CA ASP A 53 10.71 1.58 10.21
C ASP A 53 11.92 0.68 10.39
N LEU A 54 11.80 -0.26 11.33
CA LEU A 54 12.78 -1.29 11.65
C LEU A 54 13.40 -1.87 10.37
N ASN A 55 14.73 -1.75 10.22
CA ASN A 55 15.41 -2.26 9.02
C ASN A 55 15.22 -3.77 8.91
N LEU A 56 14.26 -4.17 8.08
CA LEU A 56 13.89 -5.57 7.89
C LEU A 56 15.06 -6.40 7.38
N ASP A 57 16.02 -5.79 6.70
CA ASP A 57 17.15 -6.49 6.11
C ASP A 57 18.19 -6.91 7.18
N ASP A 58 18.29 -6.21 8.31
CA ASP A 58 19.12 -6.59 9.47
C ASP A 58 18.51 -7.71 10.35
N VAL A 59 17.19 -7.92 10.28
CA VAL A 59 16.52 -8.96 11.07
C VAL A 59 16.78 -10.35 10.49
N GLU A 60 17.51 -11.21 11.20
CA GLU A 60 17.76 -12.61 10.79
C GLU A 60 16.47 -13.45 10.82
N ASN A 61 15.78 -13.53 11.97
CA ASN A 61 14.50 -14.24 12.09
C ASN A 61 13.38 -13.37 12.67
N ILE A 62 12.42 -13.01 11.81
CA ILE A 62 11.22 -12.22 12.17
C ILE A 62 10.33 -12.96 13.19
N LEU A 63 10.37 -14.30 13.23
CA LEU A 63 9.53 -15.10 14.14
C LEU A 63 9.99 -15.01 15.61
N GLU A 64 11.21 -14.57 15.87
CA GLU A 64 11.80 -14.42 17.21
C GLU A 64 11.66 -12.99 17.76
N LEU A 65 11.17 -12.04 16.96
CA LEU A 65 10.90 -10.67 17.40
C LEU A 65 9.79 -10.64 18.47
N GLN A 66 9.97 -9.73 19.43
CA GLN A 66 8.93 -9.34 20.40
C GLN A 66 7.85 -8.50 19.69
N ASP A 67 6.61 -8.58 20.18
CA ASP A 67 5.44 -7.93 19.58
C ASP A 67 5.55 -6.38 19.50
N THR A 68 6.39 -5.77 20.33
CA THR A 68 6.76 -4.33 20.27
C THR A 68 7.62 -3.99 19.06
N ASN A 69 8.42 -4.95 18.60
CA ASN A 69 9.44 -4.81 17.56
C ASN A 69 8.94 -5.40 16.24
N PHE A 70 7.63 -5.44 16.03
CA PHE A 70 7.04 -5.84 14.76
C PHE A 70 6.93 -4.64 13.79
N PRO A 71 7.06 -4.87 12.47
CA PRO A 71 6.91 -3.82 11.46
C PRO A 71 5.58 -3.08 11.61
N LYS A 72 5.66 -1.74 11.55
CA LYS A 72 4.49 -0.86 11.60
C LYS A 72 3.84 -0.80 10.22
N PHE A 73 2.51 -0.89 10.21
CA PHE A 73 1.69 -0.82 9.00
C PHE A 73 0.69 0.33 9.11
N THR A 74 0.51 1.07 8.03
CA THR A 74 -0.44 2.18 7.92
C THR A 74 -1.88 1.71 8.17
N LEU A 75 -2.24 0.51 7.69
CA LEU A 75 -3.59 -0.03 7.84
C LEU A 75 -3.67 -1.13 8.90
N ALA A 76 -4.63 -1.00 9.82
CA ALA A 76 -4.95 -2.05 10.81
C ALA A 76 -5.29 -3.41 10.15
N LYS A 77 -5.86 -3.40 8.94
CA LYS A 77 -6.10 -4.59 8.11
C LYS A 77 -4.79 -5.29 7.73
N ASN A 78 -3.74 -4.52 7.43
CA ASN A 78 -2.43 -5.03 7.03
C ASN A 78 -1.68 -5.57 8.27
N LYS A 79 -1.72 -4.87 9.40
CA LYS A 79 -1.28 -5.41 10.70
C LYS A 79 -1.98 -6.73 11.06
N ALA A 80 -3.28 -6.84 10.83
CA ALA A 80 -4.02 -8.09 11.07
C ALA A 80 -3.63 -9.23 10.09
N ARG A 81 -3.32 -8.92 8.82
CA ARG A 81 -2.76 -9.89 7.86
C ARG A 81 -1.37 -10.34 8.28
N PHE A 82 -0.52 -9.43 8.75
CA PHE A 82 0.82 -9.73 9.26
C PHE A 82 0.77 -10.68 10.47
N LEU A 83 -0.05 -10.38 11.49
CA LEU A 83 -0.15 -11.24 12.68
C LEU A 83 -0.66 -12.65 12.35
N ARG A 84 -1.61 -12.79 11.41
CA ARG A 84 -2.04 -14.10 10.88
C ARG A 84 -0.91 -14.84 10.17
N MET A 85 -0.09 -14.11 9.41
CA MET A 85 1.06 -14.67 8.69
C MET A 85 2.13 -15.18 9.66
N VAL A 86 2.53 -14.39 10.67
CA VAL A 86 3.47 -14.81 11.74
C VAL A 86 2.93 -16.04 12.49
N SER A 87 1.66 -16.03 12.87
CA SER A 87 1.01 -17.17 13.54
C SER A 87 1.03 -18.44 12.67
N TRP A 88 0.79 -18.32 11.36
CA TRP A 88 0.89 -19.44 10.43
C TRP A 88 2.31 -19.99 10.35
N TYR A 89 3.32 -19.12 10.21
CA TYR A 89 4.73 -19.55 10.13
C TYR A 89 5.20 -20.21 11.43
N ARG A 90 4.95 -19.62 12.61
CA ARG A 90 5.26 -20.25 13.92
C ARG A 90 4.64 -21.65 14.02
N GLY A 91 3.35 -21.79 13.71
CA GLY A 91 2.65 -23.09 13.68
C GLY A 91 3.12 -24.06 12.59
N LYS A 92 3.88 -23.62 11.57
CA LYS A 92 4.60 -24.52 10.65
C LYS A 92 5.95 -24.96 11.20
N GLU A 93 6.64 -24.14 11.98
CA GLU A 93 7.90 -24.53 12.61
C GLU A 93 7.69 -25.68 13.61
N GLU A 94 6.75 -25.50 14.54
CA GLU A 94 6.34 -26.51 15.52
C GLU A 94 5.90 -27.82 14.83
N TRP A 95 5.11 -27.70 13.76
CA TRP A 95 4.64 -28.85 12.99
C TRP A 95 5.79 -29.60 12.30
N ILE A 96 6.83 -28.91 11.80
CA ILE A 96 7.96 -29.56 11.12
C ILE A 96 8.67 -30.57 12.02
N GLU A 97 8.80 -30.29 13.32
CA GLU A 97 9.49 -31.17 14.27
C GLU A 97 8.85 -32.57 14.29
N VAL A 98 7.52 -32.64 14.34
CA VAL A 98 6.73 -33.88 14.43
C VAL A 98 6.20 -34.40 13.08
N ALA A 99 6.28 -33.62 12.00
CA ALA A 99 5.69 -33.99 10.72
C ALA A 99 6.41 -35.16 10.02
N PRO A 100 5.67 -36.12 9.41
CA PRO A 100 6.28 -37.19 8.63
C PRO A 100 6.95 -36.63 7.36
N LEU A 101 8.08 -37.23 6.95
CA LEU A 101 8.88 -36.79 5.81
C LEU A 101 8.08 -36.58 4.50
N SER A 102 7.01 -37.34 4.27
CA SER A 102 6.12 -37.17 3.11
C SER A 102 5.35 -35.84 3.16
N GLY A 103 4.87 -35.45 4.35
CA GLY A 103 4.25 -34.14 4.58
C GLY A 103 5.25 -32.99 4.45
N VAL A 104 6.43 -33.13 5.06
CA VAL A 104 7.54 -32.18 4.96
C VAL A 104 7.94 -31.95 3.49
N THR A 105 8.10 -33.03 2.71
CA THR A 105 8.44 -32.99 1.28
C THR A 105 7.33 -32.35 0.44
N LYS A 106 6.06 -32.56 0.78
CA LYS A 106 4.93 -31.89 0.12
C LYS A 106 4.95 -30.38 0.40
N LEU A 107 5.08 -29.98 1.68
CA LEU A 107 5.11 -28.56 2.05
C LEU A 107 6.31 -27.84 1.43
N PHE A 108 7.50 -28.47 1.40
CA PHE A 108 8.69 -27.93 0.75
C PHE A 108 8.45 -27.55 -0.72
N LYS A 109 7.81 -28.43 -1.51
CA LYS A 109 7.48 -28.14 -2.92
C LYS A 109 6.49 -26.99 -3.06
N THR A 110 5.48 -26.94 -2.19
CA THR A 110 4.49 -25.84 -2.15
C THR A 110 5.14 -24.50 -1.79
N GLN A 111 5.91 -24.46 -0.70
CA GLN A 111 6.57 -23.23 -0.24
C GLN A 111 7.64 -22.71 -1.19
N THR A 112 8.39 -23.60 -1.87
CA THR A 112 9.36 -23.18 -2.89
C THR A 112 8.68 -22.44 -4.03
N LYS A 113 7.51 -22.90 -4.49
CA LYS A 113 6.72 -22.21 -5.52
C LYS A 113 6.05 -20.92 -5.00
N GLU A 114 5.59 -20.91 -3.75
CA GLU A 114 5.02 -19.69 -3.14
C GLU A 114 6.09 -18.59 -2.98
N LEU A 115 7.35 -18.94 -2.68
CA LEU A 115 8.48 -18.01 -2.64
C LEU A 115 8.73 -17.32 -3.99
N GLU A 116 8.60 -18.03 -5.10
CA GLU A 116 8.69 -17.45 -6.45
C GLU A 116 7.60 -16.38 -6.67
N GLY A 117 6.36 -16.66 -6.24
CA GLY A 117 5.25 -15.72 -6.29
C GLY A 117 5.45 -14.49 -5.39
N ILE A 118 5.91 -14.69 -4.14
CA ILE A 118 6.23 -13.61 -3.20
C ILE A 118 7.30 -12.67 -3.80
N ARG A 119 8.31 -13.23 -4.47
CA ARG A 119 9.38 -12.46 -5.14
C ARG A 119 8.90 -11.67 -6.34
N SER A 120 7.98 -12.23 -7.14
CA SER A 120 7.33 -11.47 -8.22
C SER A 120 6.62 -10.25 -7.64
N SER A 121 5.68 -10.45 -6.71
CA SER A 121 4.90 -9.35 -6.13
C SER A 121 5.76 -8.32 -5.40
N LYS A 122 6.87 -8.74 -4.78
CA LYS A 122 7.87 -7.82 -4.21
C LYS A 122 8.44 -6.89 -5.28
N LEU A 123 8.94 -7.46 -6.39
CA LEU A 123 9.51 -6.70 -7.51
C LEU A 123 8.46 -5.80 -8.18
N ASP A 124 7.22 -6.29 -8.31
CA ASP A 124 6.09 -5.52 -8.83
C ASP A 124 5.85 -4.26 -7.96
N TYR A 125 5.84 -4.39 -6.63
CA TYR A 125 5.68 -3.26 -5.70
C TYR A 125 6.90 -2.33 -5.64
N GLU A 126 8.12 -2.86 -5.75
CA GLU A 126 9.36 -2.07 -5.85
C GLU A 126 9.32 -1.19 -7.11
N MET A 127 9.02 -1.78 -8.28
CA MET A 127 8.89 -1.07 -9.56
C MET A 127 7.77 -0.02 -9.54
N GLU A 128 6.58 -0.33 -9.00
CA GLU A 128 5.47 0.63 -8.89
C GLU A 128 5.84 1.88 -8.09
N LEU A 129 6.56 1.71 -6.96
CA LEU A 129 7.04 2.80 -6.12
C LEU A 129 8.09 3.66 -6.86
N GLU A 130 9.01 3.02 -7.59
CA GLU A 130 10.02 3.66 -8.43
C GLU A 130 9.43 4.47 -9.59
N THR A 131 8.30 4.04 -10.20
CA THR A 131 7.69 4.77 -11.34
C THR A 131 7.29 6.21 -11.01
N GLY A 132 7.16 6.57 -9.73
CA GLY A 132 6.72 7.89 -9.30
C GLY A 132 5.22 8.18 -9.52
N THR A 133 4.50 7.38 -10.31
CA THR A 133 3.12 7.66 -10.76
C THR A 133 2.03 7.60 -9.69
N LEU A 134 2.32 7.03 -8.52
CA LEU A 134 1.35 6.80 -7.44
C LEU A 134 1.03 8.08 -6.65
N THR A 135 -0.25 8.29 -6.34
CA THR A 135 -0.68 9.32 -5.36
C THR A 135 -0.10 9.03 -3.96
N PRO A 136 -0.01 10.01 -3.03
CA PRO A 136 0.54 9.77 -1.69
C PRO A 136 -0.14 8.62 -0.94
N SER A 137 -1.48 8.54 -0.99
CA SER A 137 -2.24 7.46 -0.35
C SER A 137 -2.02 6.09 -1.01
N GLN A 138 -1.90 6.04 -2.34
CA GLN A 138 -1.52 4.81 -3.06
C GLN A 138 -0.09 4.39 -2.72
N ARG A 139 0.85 5.34 -2.69
CA ARG A 139 2.26 5.12 -2.36
C ARG A 139 2.41 4.56 -0.95
N SER A 140 1.72 5.14 0.04
CA SER A 140 1.68 4.62 1.41
C SER A 140 1.16 3.17 1.46
N TYR A 141 0.09 2.85 0.71
CA TYR A 141 -0.41 1.48 0.61
C TYR A 141 0.59 0.51 -0.06
N ARG A 142 1.29 0.93 -1.13
CA ARG A 142 2.32 0.09 -1.78
C ARG A 142 3.57 -0.09 -0.91
N ARG A 143 3.96 0.90 -0.09
CA ARG A 143 5.00 0.71 0.96
C ARG A 143 4.57 -0.38 1.96
N ASP A 144 3.33 -0.33 2.42
CA ASP A 144 2.73 -1.33 3.33
C ASP A 144 2.76 -2.74 2.72
N GLU A 145 2.39 -2.89 1.45
CA GLU A 145 2.41 -4.17 0.72
C GLU A 145 3.83 -4.68 0.41
N LEU A 146 4.76 -3.79 0.03
CA LEU A 146 6.17 -4.16 -0.14
C LEU A 146 6.77 -4.65 1.19
N LYS A 147 6.47 -3.95 2.29
CA LYS A 147 6.89 -4.37 3.64
C LYS A 147 6.35 -5.76 3.98
N MET A 148 5.10 -6.05 3.63
CA MET A 148 4.51 -7.40 3.74
C MET A 148 5.26 -8.44 2.90
N CYS A 149 5.61 -8.14 1.66
CA CYS A 149 6.38 -9.03 0.79
C CYS A 149 7.80 -9.29 1.29
N LYS A 150 8.55 -8.27 1.74
CA LYS A 150 9.88 -8.43 2.34
C LYS A 150 9.83 -9.35 3.58
N VAL A 151 8.86 -9.10 4.46
CA VAL A 151 8.60 -9.91 5.67
C VAL A 151 8.25 -11.36 5.31
N GLN A 152 7.35 -11.55 4.35
CA GLN A 152 6.91 -12.89 3.92
C GLN A 152 8.04 -13.67 3.24
N GLU A 153 8.90 -13.01 2.45
CA GLU A 153 10.09 -13.61 1.84
C GLU A 153 11.03 -14.17 2.92
N LYS A 154 11.40 -13.38 3.93
CA LYS A 154 12.32 -13.83 4.98
C LYS A 154 11.77 -15.05 5.75
N MET A 155 10.50 -15.02 6.15
CA MET A 155 9.86 -16.17 6.83
C MET A 155 9.74 -17.41 5.92
N ALA A 156 9.45 -17.22 4.63
CA ALA A 156 9.41 -18.33 3.65
C ALA A 156 10.80 -18.98 3.46
N VAL A 157 11.86 -18.18 3.31
CA VAL A 157 13.24 -18.67 3.16
C VAL A 157 13.70 -19.44 4.41
N HIS A 158 13.39 -18.94 5.60
CA HIS A 158 13.67 -19.63 6.87
C HIS A 158 12.92 -20.97 6.99
N LEU A 159 11.61 -20.96 6.70
CA LEU A 159 10.78 -22.17 6.70
C LEU A 159 11.29 -23.22 5.70
N ILE A 160 11.62 -22.79 4.48
CA ILE A 160 12.20 -23.65 3.44
C ILE A 160 13.54 -24.24 3.90
N SER A 161 14.35 -23.48 4.64
CA SER A 161 15.62 -23.95 5.18
C SER A 161 15.41 -25.04 6.25
N LYS A 162 14.49 -24.84 7.21
CA LYS A 162 14.10 -25.88 8.19
C LYS A 162 13.53 -27.14 7.50
N LEU A 163 12.68 -26.97 6.48
CA LEU A 163 12.15 -28.06 5.66
C LEU A 163 13.28 -28.85 4.96
N GLN A 164 14.25 -28.17 4.34
CA GLN A 164 15.40 -28.82 3.72
C GLN A 164 16.25 -29.60 4.74
N VAL A 165 16.49 -29.06 5.93
CA VAL A 165 17.26 -29.75 6.98
C VAL A 165 16.56 -31.03 7.41
N LYS A 166 15.24 -31.01 7.66
CA LYS A 166 14.52 -32.25 8.02
C LYS A 166 14.55 -33.28 6.88
N ILE A 167 14.31 -32.86 5.63
CA ILE A 167 14.41 -33.75 4.45
C ILE A 167 15.81 -34.38 4.33
N LYS A 168 16.87 -33.58 4.42
CA LYS A 168 18.27 -34.04 4.32
C LYS A 168 18.67 -34.97 5.47
N SER A 169 18.15 -34.74 6.68
CA SER A 169 18.45 -35.60 7.85
C SER A 169 17.80 -36.99 7.80
N GLY A 170 16.75 -37.17 6.99
CA GLY A 170 15.97 -38.42 6.95
C GLY A 170 15.26 -38.78 8.27
N ARG A 171 15.23 -37.87 9.26
CA ARG A 171 14.61 -38.11 10.56
C ARG A 171 13.09 -38.15 10.40
N ARG A 172 12.52 -39.33 10.66
CA ARG A 172 11.07 -39.58 10.66
C ARG A 172 10.43 -38.96 11.90
#